data_AF-A0A2E9R0W6-F1
#
_entry.id   AF-A0A2E9R0W6-F1
#
_cell.length_a   1.000
_cell.length_b   1.000
_cell.length_c   1.000
_cell.angle_alpha   90.00
_cell.angle_beta   90.00
_cell.angle_gamma   90.00
#
_symmetry.space_group_name_H-M   'P 1'
#
loop_
_entity.id
_entity.type
_entity.pdbx_description
1 polymer ?
#
loop_
_entity_poly.entity_id
_entity_poly.type
_entity_poly.pdbx_seq_one_letter_code
_entity_poly.pdbx_strand_id
1 'polypeptide(L)'
;MHLFTYFRYGFIVLFFVIVPACGTSNVAPPNGSLFCGQDTDCEAGLSCIDHLCQKRSSDGSTNTENTTNEPNQQEPGQSEPAQGEPTQQEPNQQEPGQSEPTQQEPNQQEPNQQEPNQQEPNQNEPPPSDGGPTEAPPEPMKEVIVDNPATCPSRCQTAADCKVAACGSRSECINNQCAPPAPTCPATCTQDAQCNIQPCGARTKCVNGTCATQPLVCPATCTQDAQCNIQPCGTKTSCVNGTCQAPSSCKQTCSSNVGCLGCGVGYKCVNNRCVPCSADSDCLVSQICQNSTCVIGCRRTSDCLSSQICVNNQCVLGCNTDSQCLPTQICDNNKCVIGCRQNGDCLGTQICVNNQCIIGCASDSQCASIQICENQQCVIGCRQDSQCGNTQICENNKCVTGCRQDRNCMNGQICENSLCVPGCRKNNNCAAGQKCVNNKCQ
;
A
#
# COMPACT_ATOMS: atom_id res chain seq x y z
N MET A 1 14.82 -81.97 -36.66
CA MET A 1 15.95 -82.23 -35.74
C MET A 1 16.43 -80.90 -35.18
N HIS A 2 16.42 -80.78 -33.84
CA HIS A 2 17.04 -79.79 -32.93
C HIS A 2 16.82 -78.27 -33.17
N LEU A 3 16.09 -77.49 -32.36
CA LEU A 3 16.19 -77.05 -30.93
C LEU A 3 17.31 -76.01 -30.62
N PHE A 4 16.88 -74.86 -30.07
CA PHE A 4 17.60 -73.85 -29.23
C PHE A 4 18.66 -72.95 -29.94
N THR A 5 18.95 -71.67 -29.61
CA THR A 5 18.66 -70.77 -28.47
C THR A 5 19.07 -69.31 -28.80
N TYR A 6 18.35 -68.32 -28.23
CA TYR A 6 18.79 -67.13 -27.47
C TYR A 6 19.67 -65.97 -28.05
N PHE A 7 19.02 -64.79 -27.99
CA PHE A 7 19.43 -63.51 -27.36
C PHE A 7 20.54 -62.61 -27.92
N ARG A 8 20.06 -61.61 -28.66
CA ARG A 8 20.28 -60.15 -28.54
C ARG A 8 21.62 -59.64 -27.98
N TYR A 9 22.42 -59.11 -28.90
CA TYR A 9 23.42 -58.08 -28.66
C TYR A 9 22.75 -56.76 -28.21
N GLY A 10 23.20 -56.25 -27.06
CA GLY A 10 22.90 -54.90 -26.58
C GLY A 10 23.68 -53.86 -27.37
N PHE A 11 22.96 -53.01 -28.11
CA PHE A 11 23.48 -51.77 -28.67
C PHE A 11 23.42 -50.71 -27.56
N ILE A 12 24.60 -50.37 -27.02
CA ILE A 12 24.79 -49.22 -26.15
C ILE A 12 24.69 -47.97 -27.03
N VAL A 13 23.55 -47.28 -26.98
CA VAL A 13 23.41 -45.92 -27.53
C VAL A 13 23.75 -44.96 -26.40
N LEU A 14 25.00 -44.50 -26.40
CA LEU A 14 25.44 -43.36 -25.60
C LEU A 14 24.74 -42.10 -26.13
N PHE A 15 23.63 -41.71 -25.50
CA PHE A 15 23.12 -40.34 -25.61
C PHE A 15 24.06 -39.44 -24.80
N PHE A 16 24.94 -38.72 -25.50
CA PHE A 16 25.55 -37.51 -24.98
C PHE A 16 24.43 -36.50 -24.72
N VAL A 17 23.98 -36.40 -23.47
CA VAL A 17 23.24 -35.24 -22.98
C VAL A 17 24.24 -34.09 -22.95
N ILE A 18 24.24 -33.30 -24.02
CA ILE A 18 24.80 -31.96 -23.99
C ILE A 18 23.92 -31.18 -23.01
N VAL A 19 24.46 -30.92 -21.82
CA VAL A 19 23.93 -29.94 -20.88
C VAL A 19 23.88 -28.60 -21.60
N PRO A 20 22.70 -27.98 -21.82
CA PRO A 20 22.69 -26.57 -22.16
C PRO A 20 23.08 -25.85 -20.88
N ALA A 21 24.25 -25.22 -20.90
CA ALA A 21 24.55 -24.15 -19.98
C ALA A 21 23.36 -23.19 -19.97
N CYS A 22 22.79 -22.92 -18.78
CA CYS A 22 21.91 -21.79 -18.58
C CYS A 22 22.71 -20.54 -18.93
N GLY A 23 22.56 -20.11 -20.19
CA GLY A 23 22.92 -18.78 -20.62
C GLY A 23 22.13 -17.79 -19.78
N THR A 24 22.82 -16.76 -19.34
CA THR A 24 22.24 -15.49 -18.91
C THR A 24 21.31 -14.99 -20.01
N SER A 25 20.02 -15.32 -19.91
CA SER A 25 19.00 -14.74 -20.77
C SER A 25 18.72 -13.32 -20.27
N ASN A 26 19.56 -12.38 -20.68
CA ASN A 26 19.16 -10.99 -20.85
C ASN A 26 18.13 -10.95 -21.98
N VAL A 27 16.89 -11.36 -21.69
CA VAL A 27 15.76 -11.02 -22.55
C VAL A 27 15.46 -9.58 -22.23
N ALA A 28 15.92 -8.66 -23.07
CA ALA A 28 15.50 -7.27 -23.00
C ALA A 28 13.96 -7.26 -23.02
N PRO A 29 13.30 -6.56 -22.07
CA PRO A 29 11.86 -6.40 -22.15
C PRO A 29 11.52 -5.67 -23.45
N PRO A 30 10.32 -5.88 -24.02
CA PRO A 30 9.89 -5.14 -25.21
C PRO A 30 9.98 -3.63 -24.94
N ASN A 31 10.45 -2.88 -25.94
CA ASN A 31 10.50 -1.41 -25.89
C ASN A 31 9.15 -0.86 -25.35
N GLY A 32 9.19 -0.08 -24.28
CA GLY A 32 7.99 0.47 -23.62
C GLY A 32 7.57 -0.23 -22.33
N SER A 33 8.38 -1.13 -21.77
CA SER A 33 8.10 -1.72 -20.47
C SER A 33 8.44 -0.76 -19.31
N LEU A 34 7.69 -0.84 -18.20
CA LEU A 34 7.90 0.00 -17.02
C LEU A 34 9.23 -0.30 -16.31
N PHE A 35 9.81 -1.48 -16.56
CA PHE A 35 11.04 -1.97 -15.93
C PHE A 35 12.23 -1.92 -16.88
N CYS A 36 13.43 -1.71 -16.36
CA CYS A 36 14.65 -1.56 -17.15
C CYS A 36 15.87 -2.20 -16.48
N GLY A 37 16.80 -2.70 -17.30
CA GLY A 37 18.16 -3.02 -16.88
C GLY A 37 19.15 -1.91 -17.24
N GLN A 38 18.82 -1.09 -18.24
CA GLN A 38 19.65 -0.01 -18.77
C GLN A 38 18.76 1.04 -19.45
N ASP A 39 19.30 2.26 -19.65
CA ASP A 39 18.56 3.40 -20.21
C ASP A 39 17.94 3.12 -21.59
N THR A 40 18.54 2.24 -22.39
CA THR A 40 18.04 1.88 -23.72
C THR A 40 16.77 1.04 -23.71
N ASP A 41 16.38 0.51 -22.55
CA ASP A 41 15.16 -0.29 -22.39
C ASP A 41 13.91 0.62 -22.21
N CYS A 42 14.11 1.92 -22.02
CA CYS A 42 13.07 2.91 -21.75
C CYS A 42 12.64 3.69 -23.00
N GLU A 43 11.39 4.17 -23.03
CA GLU A 43 10.92 5.06 -24.10
C GLU A 43 11.69 6.38 -24.14
N ALA A 44 11.73 7.01 -25.33
CA ALA A 44 12.46 8.23 -25.56
C ALA A 44 12.06 9.34 -24.56
N GLY A 45 13.04 9.78 -23.75
CA GLY A 45 12.85 10.80 -22.71
C GLY A 45 12.80 10.27 -21.26
N LEU A 46 13.00 8.96 -21.07
CA LEU A 46 13.11 8.31 -19.76
C LEU A 46 14.52 7.72 -19.57
N SER A 47 14.96 7.58 -18.31
CA SER A 47 16.20 6.91 -17.90
C SER A 47 15.89 5.81 -16.89
N CYS A 48 16.77 4.82 -16.80
CA CYS A 48 16.63 3.71 -15.88
C CYS A 48 17.15 4.09 -14.48
N ILE A 49 16.23 4.17 -13.51
CA ILE A 49 16.53 4.49 -12.12
C ILE A 49 15.83 3.45 -11.25
N ASP A 50 16.60 2.73 -10.43
CA ASP A 50 16.10 1.65 -9.56
C ASP A 50 15.23 0.63 -10.30
N HIS A 51 15.69 0.20 -11.48
CA HIS A 51 15.01 -0.76 -12.37
C HIS A 51 13.65 -0.29 -12.93
N LEU A 52 13.36 1.01 -12.86
CA LEU A 52 12.14 1.63 -13.39
C LEU A 52 12.48 2.76 -14.38
N CYS A 53 11.70 2.88 -15.46
CA CYS A 53 11.85 3.96 -16.43
C CYS A 53 11.22 5.25 -15.91
N GLN A 54 12.04 6.27 -15.63
CA GLN A 54 11.62 7.54 -15.02
C GLN A 54 12.15 8.76 -15.79
N LYS A 55 11.46 9.91 -15.75
CA LYS A 55 11.94 11.16 -16.37
C LYS A 55 13.05 11.76 -15.51
N ARG A 56 14.22 12.07 -16.10
CA ARG A 56 15.20 12.95 -15.43
C ARG A 56 14.60 14.35 -15.33
N SER A 57 14.28 14.78 -14.12
CA SER A 57 14.12 16.21 -13.84
C SER A 57 15.48 16.88 -14.00
N SER A 58 15.57 17.80 -14.95
CA SER A 58 16.70 18.71 -15.12
C SER A 58 16.69 19.73 -13.98
N ASP A 59 17.13 19.32 -12.79
CA ASP A 59 17.65 20.25 -11.79
C ASP A 59 18.77 19.55 -11.02
N GLY A 60 20.00 19.95 -11.36
CA GLY A 60 21.16 19.65 -10.55
C GLY A 60 21.08 20.44 -9.26
N SER A 61 20.60 19.81 -8.20
CA SER A 61 20.96 20.14 -6.83
C SER A 61 20.79 18.92 -5.95
N THR A 62 21.92 18.48 -5.40
CA THR A 62 21.95 17.67 -4.18
C THR A 62 21.17 18.40 -3.09
N ASN A 63 20.02 17.85 -2.70
CA ASN A 63 19.44 18.12 -1.39
C ASN A 63 18.81 16.85 -0.86
N THR A 64 19.50 16.27 0.12
CA THR A 64 18.91 15.54 1.24
C THR A 64 17.74 16.34 1.80
N GLU A 65 16.52 15.91 1.53
CA GLU A 65 15.37 16.26 2.37
C GLU A 65 15.10 15.08 3.31
N ASN A 66 15.70 15.21 4.50
CA ASN A 66 15.23 14.58 5.71
C ASN A 66 13.80 15.05 5.96
N THR A 67 12.81 14.17 5.80
CA THR A 67 11.49 14.40 6.38
C THR A 67 11.57 14.09 7.87
N THR A 68 11.94 15.11 8.65
CA THR A 68 11.83 15.08 10.11
C THR A 68 10.37 15.34 10.44
N ASN A 69 9.60 14.29 10.75
CA ASN A 69 8.34 14.44 11.47
C ASN A 69 8.68 14.54 12.96
N GLU A 70 8.57 15.74 13.54
CA GLU A 70 8.52 15.91 15.00
C GLU A 70 7.28 15.20 15.57
N PRO A 71 7.42 14.32 16.57
CA PRO A 71 6.31 13.95 17.43
C PRO A 71 6.17 14.98 18.55
N ASN A 72 4.97 15.54 18.64
CA ASN A 72 4.49 16.38 19.74
C ASN A 72 4.69 15.66 21.09
N GLN A 73 5.36 16.31 22.04
CA GLN A 73 5.59 15.79 23.39
C GLN A 73 4.30 15.86 24.22
N GLN A 74 3.84 14.71 24.73
CA GLN A 74 3.06 14.65 25.96
C GLN A 74 3.78 13.72 26.93
N GLU A 75 4.09 14.26 28.12
CA GLU A 75 4.72 13.54 29.24
C GLU A 75 3.84 12.37 29.71
N PRO A 76 4.41 11.18 29.96
CA PRO A 76 3.73 10.13 30.70
C PRO A 76 3.92 10.33 32.22
N GLY A 77 2.81 10.53 32.93
CA GLY A 77 2.76 10.45 34.38
C GLY A 77 3.07 9.05 34.89
N GLN A 78 3.85 8.98 35.97
CA GLN A 78 4.17 7.75 36.71
C GLN A 78 2.96 7.25 37.51
N SER A 79 2.71 5.94 37.49
CA SER A 79 2.01 5.22 38.56
C SER A 79 2.50 3.77 38.60
N GLU A 80 2.89 3.30 39.79
CA GLU A 80 3.43 1.97 40.09
C GLU A 80 2.44 0.81 39.82
N PRO A 81 2.93 -0.43 39.59
CA PRO A 81 2.05 -1.60 39.47
C PRO A 81 1.79 -2.25 40.84
N ALA A 82 0.51 -2.44 41.18
CA ALA A 82 0.10 -3.34 42.26
C ALA A 82 -0.10 -4.77 41.71
N GLN A 83 0.52 -5.73 42.37
CA GLN A 83 0.37 -7.17 42.12
C GLN A 83 -0.97 -7.70 42.64
N GLY A 84 -1.54 -8.67 41.93
CA GLY A 84 -2.63 -9.54 42.40
C GLY A 84 -2.65 -10.85 41.61
N GLU A 85 -2.58 -11.97 42.33
CA GLU A 85 -2.49 -13.36 41.86
C GLU A 85 -3.73 -13.88 41.10
N PRO A 86 -3.62 -15.01 40.34
CA PRO A 86 -4.72 -15.56 39.57
C PRO A 86 -5.54 -16.58 40.36
N THR A 87 -6.87 -16.52 40.26
CA THR A 87 -7.76 -17.61 40.68
C THR A 87 -8.58 -18.13 39.49
N GLN A 88 -8.46 -19.45 39.27
CA GLN A 88 -9.26 -20.24 38.33
C GLN A 88 -10.66 -20.49 38.89
N GLN A 89 -11.70 -20.40 38.03
CA GLN A 89 -12.88 -21.26 38.09
C GLN A 89 -13.77 -21.10 36.83
N GLU A 90 -13.91 -22.19 36.06
CA GLU A 90 -15.15 -22.58 35.35
C GLU A 90 -15.75 -23.77 36.15
N PRO A 91 -17.01 -24.22 35.98
CA PRO A 91 -18.01 -23.90 34.93
C PRO A 91 -19.47 -23.68 35.47
N ASN A 92 -20.39 -23.12 34.66
CA ASN A 92 -21.63 -23.82 34.25
C ASN A 92 -22.53 -23.03 33.28
N GLN A 93 -23.23 -23.81 32.45
CA GLN A 93 -24.17 -23.43 31.40
C GLN A 93 -25.54 -22.97 31.94
N GLN A 94 -26.17 -21.99 31.28
CA GLN A 94 -27.60 -21.97 30.94
C GLN A 94 -27.92 -20.84 29.94
N GLU A 95 -28.59 -21.18 28.83
CA GLU A 95 -29.24 -20.21 27.90
C GLU A 95 -30.42 -19.51 28.59
N PRO A 96 -30.69 -18.24 28.21
CA PRO A 96 -32.07 -17.94 27.82
C PRO A 96 -32.22 -16.91 26.69
N GLY A 97 -33.16 -17.19 25.77
CA GLY A 97 -34.22 -16.27 25.34
C GLY A 97 -33.88 -15.12 24.39
N GLN A 98 -34.41 -15.21 23.16
CA GLN A 98 -34.52 -14.10 22.21
C GLN A 98 -35.45 -12.98 22.72
N SER A 99 -35.07 -11.72 22.47
CA SER A 99 -35.97 -10.55 22.41
C SER A 99 -35.38 -9.55 21.42
N GLU A 100 -36.18 -9.16 20.41
CA GLU A 100 -35.80 -8.20 19.37
C GLU A 100 -35.58 -6.78 19.94
N PRO A 101 -34.61 -6.00 19.43
CA PRO A 101 -34.54 -4.57 19.71
C PRO A 101 -35.39 -3.78 18.71
N THR A 102 -36.47 -3.16 19.20
CA THR A 102 -37.19 -2.07 18.52
C THR A 102 -36.26 -0.87 18.34
N GLN A 103 -36.07 -0.44 17.09
CA GLN A 103 -35.41 0.83 16.75
C GLN A 103 -36.41 1.99 16.88
N GLN A 104 -36.02 3.04 17.61
CA GLN A 104 -36.73 4.30 17.71
C GLN A 104 -36.10 5.29 16.72
N GLU A 105 -36.88 5.84 15.79
CA GLU A 105 -36.43 6.88 14.85
C GLU A 105 -36.17 8.23 15.55
N PRO A 106 -35.12 8.98 15.18
CA PRO A 106 -34.96 10.37 15.57
C PRO A 106 -35.91 11.28 14.78
N ASN A 107 -36.76 12.00 15.51
CA ASN A 107 -37.64 13.06 15.02
C ASN A 107 -36.83 14.21 14.39
N GLN A 108 -37.04 14.51 13.10
CA GLN A 108 -36.54 15.74 12.47
C GLN A 108 -37.70 16.72 12.27
N GLN A 109 -37.60 17.91 12.89
CA GLN A 109 -38.51 19.04 12.67
C GLN A 109 -38.11 19.79 11.39
N GLU A 110 -39.09 20.04 10.50
CA GLU A 110 -38.96 20.99 9.38
C GLU A 110 -38.97 22.45 9.87
N PRO A 111 -38.10 23.34 9.35
CA PRO A 111 -38.28 24.77 9.50
C PRO A 111 -39.28 25.33 8.48
N ASN A 112 -40.36 25.91 9.00
CA ASN A 112 -41.36 26.72 8.30
C ASN A 112 -40.71 27.90 7.52
N GLN A 113 -41.04 28.08 6.24
CA GLN A 113 -40.77 29.32 5.50
C GLN A 113 -42.08 30.10 5.30
N GLN A 114 -42.13 31.33 5.81
CA GLN A 114 -43.18 32.32 5.52
C GLN A 114 -42.79 33.14 4.29
N GLU A 115 -43.75 33.35 3.37
CA GLU A 115 -43.67 34.33 2.28
C GLU A 115 -43.76 35.78 2.80
N PRO A 116 -42.96 36.73 2.28
CA PRO A 116 -43.23 38.15 2.45
C PRO A 116 -44.12 38.69 1.33
N ASN A 117 -45.20 39.35 1.76
CA ASN A 117 -46.20 40.07 0.97
C ASN A 117 -45.59 41.27 0.20
N GLN A 118 -46.06 41.48 -1.03
CA GLN A 118 -45.74 42.65 -1.86
C GLN A 118 -46.63 43.86 -1.48
N GLN A 119 -46.05 45.06 -1.38
CA GLN A 119 -46.78 46.33 -1.48
C GLN A 119 -46.08 47.26 -2.46
N GLU A 120 -46.86 47.78 -3.42
CA GLU A 120 -46.47 48.74 -4.45
C GLU A 120 -46.55 50.21 -3.96
N PRO A 121 -45.91 51.16 -4.67
CA PRO A 121 -45.49 52.44 -4.13
C PRO A 121 -46.51 53.57 -4.37
N ASN A 122 -46.45 54.64 -3.56
CA ASN A 122 -46.95 55.92 -4.04
C ASN A 122 -46.17 57.16 -3.56
N GLN A 123 -46.19 58.13 -4.46
CA GLN A 123 -45.40 59.33 -4.66
C GLN A 123 -45.56 60.40 -3.55
N ASN A 124 -44.54 61.26 -3.37
CA ASN A 124 -44.68 62.73 -3.47
C ASN A 124 -43.35 63.49 -3.23
N GLU A 125 -43.20 64.60 -3.95
CA GLU A 125 -42.06 65.54 -4.00
C GLU A 125 -42.44 66.90 -3.28
N PRO A 126 -41.57 67.94 -3.19
CA PRO A 126 -41.12 68.69 -1.99
C PRO A 126 -41.84 70.08 -1.81
N PRO A 127 -41.40 71.16 -1.07
CA PRO A 127 -40.10 71.58 -0.44
C PRO A 127 -40.27 72.43 0.89
N PRO A 128 -39.52 73.53 1.24
CA PRO A 128 -38.06 73.87 1.30
C PRO A 128 -37.57 74.45 2.69
N SER A 129 -36.27 74.78 2.75
CA SER A 129 -35.66 76.00 3.35
C SER A 129 -34.83 75.96 4.66
N ASP A 130 -33.57 76.38 4.47
CA ASP A 130 -32.74 77.32 5.23
C ASP A 130 -31.90 76.89 6.46
N GLY A 131 -30.60 77.25 6.37
CA GLY A 131 -29.91 77.96 7.46
C GLY A 131 -28.80 77.25 8.25
N GLY A 132 -27.57 77.29 7.74
CA GLY A 132 -26.38 77.62 8.55
C GLY A 132 -25.48 76.49 9.10
N PRO A 133 -24.15 76.71 9.27
CA PRO A 133 -23.12 75.66 9.24
C PRO A 133 -22.49 75.35 10.61
N THR A 134 -21.89 74.16 10.75
CA THR A 134 -20.74 73.90 11.66
C THR A 134 -20.00 72.61 11.25
N GLU A 135 -18.68 72.67 11.21
CA GLU A 135 -17.72 71.67 10.67
C GLU A 135 -17.44 70.47 11.60
N ALA A 136 -17.18 69.30 10.99
CA ALA A 136 -16.07 68.34 11.24
C ALA A 136 -16.33 66.98 10.52
N PRO A 137 -15.37 66.06 10.38
CA PRO A 137 -14.11 66.00 9.60
C PRO A 137 -14.20 64.99 8.40
N PRO A 138 -13.17 64.79 7.55
CA PRO A 138 -13.33 64.17 6.22
C PRO A 138 -13.10 62.64 6.14
N GLU A 139 -13.58 62.09 5.02
CA GLU A 139 -13.26 60.82 4.30
C GLU A 139 -14.32 59.69 4.31
N PRO A 140 -14.41 58.81 3.27
CA PRO A 140 -13.57 58.69 2.07
C PRO A 140 -14.34 58.73 0.73
N MET A 141 -13.54 58.77 -0.32
CA MET A 141 -13.84 58.94 -1.73
C MET A 141 -14.63 57.74 -2.29
N LYS A 142 -15.74 58.02 -3.00
CA LYS A 142 -16.46 57.00 -3.77
C LYS A 142 -15.63 56.67 -5.01
N GLU A 143 -14.87 55.59 -4.95
CA GLU A 143 -14.15 55.06 -6.11
C GLU A 143 -15.19 54.49 -7.09
N VAL A 144 -15.44 55.24 -8.16
CA VAL A 144 -16.15 54.75 -9.34
C VAL A 144 -15.18 53.83 -10.06
N ILE A 145 -15.30 52.53 -9.82
CA ILE A 145 -14.58 51.54 -10.64
C ILE A 145 -15.26 51.53 -12.01
N VAL A 146 -14.59 52.15 -12.97
CA VAL A 146 -14.84 51.99 -14.39
C VAL A 146 -14.34 50.59 -14.77
N ASP A 147 -15.19 49.58 -14.69
CA ASP A 147 -14.87 48.28 -15.27
C ASP A 147 -14.88 48.40 -16.80
N ASN A 148 -13.71 48.17 -17.37
CA ASN A 148 -13.48 48.04 -18.80
C ASN A 148 -14.39 46.94 -19.39
N PRO A 149 -15.20 47.21 -20.43
CA PRO A 149 -16.23 46.26 -20.94
C PRO A 149 -15.68 44.99 -21.63
N ALA A 150 -14.36 44.76 -21.59
CA ALA A 150 -13.69 43.64 -22.25
C ALA A 150 -13.44 42.42 -21.33
N THR A 151 -13.65 42.53 -20.02
CA THR A 151 -13.36 41.45 -19.06
C THR A 151 -14.54 41.18 -18.14
N CYS A 152 -14.73 39.93 -17.73
CA CYS A 152 -15.75 39.58 -16.74
C CYS A 152 -15.44 40.24 -15.39
N PRO A 153 -16.37 40.98 -14.76
CA PRO A 153 -16.12 41.68 -13.51
C PRO A 153 -15.63 40.73 -12.41
N SER A 154 -14.63 41.22 -11.66
CA SER A 154 -13.98 40.44 -10.60
C SER A 154 -14.87 40.25 -9.37
N ARG A 155 -15.91 41.08 -9.22
CA ARG A 155 -16.92 40.98 -8.17
C ARG A 155 -18.31 41.29 -8.73
N CYS A 156 -19.32 40.66 -8.17
CA CYS A 156 -20.72 40.91 -8.50
C CYS A 156 -21.55 41.10 -7.22
N GLN A 157 -22.65 41.83 -7.33
CA GLN A 157 -23.66 41.96 -6.28
C GLN A 157 -24.96 41.26 -6.69
N THR A 158 -25.25 41.22 -7.99
CA THR A 158 -26.42 40.56 -8.56
C THR A 158 -26.04 39.77 -9.81
N ALA A 159 -26.90 38.84 -10.22
CA ALA A 159 -26.69 38.11 -11.48
C ALA A 159 -26.64 39.05 -12.71
N ALA A 160 -27.19 40.26 -12.63
CA ALA A 160 -27.14 41.24 -13.72
C ALA A 160 -25.70 41.70 -14.02
N ASP A 161 -24.86 41.81 -13.00
CA ASP A 161 -23.45 42.21 -13.13
C ASP A 161 -22.66 41.18 -13.95
N CYS A 162 -23.11 39.91 -13.94
CA CYS A 162 -22.50 38.79 -14.64
C CYS A 162 -23.07 38.57 -16.06
N LYS A 163 -24.07 39.36 -16.50
CA LYS A 163 -24.68 39.27 -17.84
C LYS A 163 -23.95 40.13 -18.87
N VAL A 164 -22.62 40.18 -18.79
CA VAL A 164 -21.77 40.82 -19.79
C VAL A 164 -21.17 39.77 -20.73
N ALA A 165 -21.02 40.10 -22.01
CA ALA A 165 -20.52 39.15 -23.02
C ALA A 165 -19.16 38.54 -22.66
N ALA A 166 -18.31 39.29 -21.95
CA ALA A 166 -17.00 38.84 -21.49
C ALA A 166 -17.03 37.75 -20.40
N CYS A 167 -18.16 37.51 -19.73
CA CYS A 167 -18.32 36.44 -18.73
C CYS A 167 -18.62 35.05 -19.31
N GLY A 168 -18.96 34.96 -20.59
CA GLY A 168 -19.30 33.68 -21.23
C GLY A 168 -20.44 32.94 -20.52
N SER A 169 -20.18 31.73 -20.04
CA SER A 169 -21.17 30.90 -19.34
C SER A 169 -21.43 31.31 -17.88
N ARG A 170 -20.68 32.28 -17.34
CA ARG A 170 -20.75 32.70 -15.93
C ARG A 170 -21.82 33.77 -15.72
N SER A 171 -23.09 33.36 -15.66
CA SER A 171 -24.24 34.29 -15.63
C SER A 171 -24.88 34.51 -14.25
N GLU A 172 -24.42 33.84 -13.20
CA GLU A 172 -24.96 33.98 -11.85
C GLU A 172 -23.92 34.58 -10.89
N CYS A 173 -24.38 35.39 -9.94
CA CYS A 173 -23.53 35.89 -8.88
C CYS A 173 -23.61 34.97 -7.66
N ILE A 174 -22.53 34.23 -7.40
CA ILE A 174 -22.43 33.30 -6.28
C ILE A 174 -21.24 33.73 -5.43
N ASN A 175 -21.48 34.02 -4.15
CA ASN A 175 -20.44 34.47 -3.20
C ASN A 175 -19.59 35.63 -3.73
N ASN A 176 -20.24 36.66 -4.29
CA ASN A 176 -19.60 37.83 -4.91
C ASN A 176 -18.71 37.54 -6.13
N GLN A 177 -18.83 36.38 -6.77
CA GLN A 177 -18.12 36.06 -8.02
C GLN A 177 -19.08 35.53 -9.10
N CYS A 178 -18.83 35.93 -10.35
CA CYS A 178 -19.59 35.42 -11.48
C CYS A 178 -19.24 33.95 -11.71
N ALA A 179 -20.23 33.08 -11.56
CA ALA A 179 -20.14 31.64 -11.73
C ALA A 179 -21.15 31.17 -12.79
N PRO A 180 -20.90 30.02 -13.44
CA PRO A 180 -21.94 29.39 -14.26
C PRO A 180 -23.15 29.06 -13.39
N PRO A 181 -24.38 29.11 -13.94
CA PRO A 181 -25.56 28.67 -13.22
C PRO A 181 -25.32 27.24 -12.73
N ALA A 182 -25.72 26.96 -11.48
CA ALA A 182 -25.58 25.63 -10.91
C ALA A 182 -26.19 24.61 -11.88
N PRO A 183 -25.48 23.54 -12.29
CA PRO A 183 -26.03 22.59 -13.22
C PRO A 183 -27.26 21.96 -12.55
N THR A 184 -28.44 22.11 -13.16
CA THR A 184 -29.67 21.45 -12.70
C THR A 184 -29.83 20.14 -13.44
N CYS A 185 -30.45 19.14 -12.82
CA CYS A 185 -30.81 17.92 -13.55
C CYS A 185 -31.75 18.29 -14.71
N PRO A 186 -31.44 17.92 -15.97
CA PRO A 186 -32.25 18.33 -17.11
C PRO A 186 -33.67 17.76 -17.00
N ALA A 187 -34.67 18.59 -17.31
CA ALA A 187 -36.07 18.19 -17.29
C ALA A 187 -36.38 17.12 -18.36
N THR A 188 -35.60 17.11 -19.45
CA THR A 188 -35.71 16.12 -20.51
C THR A 188 -34.37 15.52 -20.91
N CYS A 189 -34.40 14.29 -21.41
CA CYS A 189 -33.21 13.57 -21.86
C CYS A 189 -33.54 12.78 -23.14
N THR A 190 -32.51 12.44 -23.90
CA THR A 190 -32.57 11.50 -25.03
C THR A 190 -31.60 10.33 -24.85
N GLN A 191 -30.62 10.46 -23.95
CA GLN A 191 -29.61 9.44 -23.64
C GLN A 191 -29.23 9.45 -22.15
N ASP A 192 -28.79 8.30 -21.64
CA ASP A 192 -28.39 8.11 -20.23
C ASP A 192 -27.29 9.06 -19.77
N ALA A 193 -26.37 9.42 -20.66
CA ALA A 193 -25.26 10.33 -20.35
C ALA A 193 -25.73 11.71 -19.86
N GLN A 194 -26.92 12.16 -20.27
CA GLN A 194 -27.51 13.43 -19.83
C GLN A 194 -28.06 13.36 -18.40
N CYS A 195 -28.31 12.15 -17.90
CA CYS A 195 -28.81 11.89 -16.56
C CYS A 195 -27.69 11.50 -15.58
N ASN A 196 -26.51 11.11 -16.10
CA ASN A 196 -25.34 10.77 -15.30
C ASN A 196 -24.50 12.01 -14.92
N ILE A 197 -25.14 12.99 -14.28
CA ILE A 197 -24.50 14.19 -13.75
C ILE A 197 -24.83 14.34 -12.25
N GLN A 198 -23.90 14.88 -11.47
CA GLN A 198 -24.04 15.06 -10.01
C GLN A 198 -25.40 15.66 -9.57
N PRO A 199 -25.96 16.67 -10.27
CA PRO A 199 -27.25 17.27 -9.90
C PRO A 199 -28.47 16.36 -10.04
N CYS A 200 -28.39 15.28 -10.82
CA CYS A 200 -29.48 14.31 -10.96
C CYS A 200 -29.58 13.33 -9.79
N GLY A 201 -28.56 13.26 -8.93
CA GLY A 201 -28.49 12.31 -7.82
C GLY A 201 -28.61 10.88 -8.32
N ALA A 202 -29.55 10.11 -7.77
CA ALA A 202 -29.78 8.72 -8.15
C ALA A 202 -30.44 8.53 -9.54
N ARG A 203 -30.86 9.61 -10.22
CA ARG A 203 -31.59 9.56 -11.50
C ARG A 203 -30.64 9.46 -12.69
N THR A 204 -30.00 8.30 -12.87
CA THR A 204 -28.90 8.11 -13.83
C THR A 204 -29.31 7.59 -15.22
N LYS A 205 -30.60 7.35 -15.46
CA LYS A 205 -31.10 6.76 -16.72
C LYS A 205 -32.14 7.64 -17.41
N CYS A 206 -32.10 7.67 -18.73
CA CYS A 206 -33.10 8.36 -19.53
C CYS A 206 -34.27 7.43 -19.84
N VAL A 207 -35.42 7.66 -19.19
CA VAL A 207 -36.62 6.83 -19.36
C VAL A 207 -37.77 7.71 -19.85
N ASN A 208 -38.33 7.38 -21.02
CA ASN A 208 -39.43 8.14 -21.64
C ASN A 208 -39.18 9.65 -21.72
N GLY A 209 -37.93 10.04 -21.94
CA GLY A 209 -37.55 11.45 -22.06
C GLY A 209 -37.33 12.18 -20.75
N THR A 210 -37.35 11.51 -19.59
CA THR A 210 -37.07 12.11 -18.27
C THR A 210 -36.00 11.32 -17.52
N CYS A 211 -35.10 12.00 -16.81
CA CYS A 211 -34.11 11.34 -15.97
C CYS A 211 -34.79 10.68 -14.77
N ALA A 212 -34.71 9.36 -14.68
CA ALA A 212 -35.30 8.54 -13.63
C ALA A 212 -34.22 7.76 -12.87
N THR A 213 -34.49 7.45 -11.60
CA THR A 213 -33.72 6.42 -10.90
C THR A 213 -33.98 5.12 -11.63
N GLN A 214 -32.96 4.30 -11.82
CA GLN A 214 -33.16 2.97 -12.40
C GLN A 214 -33.90 2.12 -11.35
N PRO A 215 -35.22 1.84 -11.48
CA PRO A 215 -35.89 0.94 -10.58
C PRO A 215 -35.74 -0.43 -11.22
N LEU A 216 -34.54 -0.98 -11.11
CA LEU A 216 -34.30 -2.35 -11.47
C LEU A 216 -34.64 -3.15 -10.19
N VAL A 217 -35.92 -3.13 -9.82
CA VAL A 217 -36.50 -4.11 -8.91
C VAL A 217 -36.88 -5.31 -9.75
N CYS A 218 -36.63 -6.53 -9.25
CA CYS A 218 -37.01 -7.74 -9.96
C CYS A 218 -38.53 -7.67 -10.26
N PRO A 219 -38.95 -7.81 -11.53
CA PRO A 219 -40.34 -7.61 -11.90
C PRO A 219 -41.23 -8.60 -11.14
N ALA A 220 -42.32 -8.06 -10.56
CA ALA A 220 -43.28 -8.87 -9.82
C ALA A 220 -43.93 -9.96 -10.70
N THR A 221 -43.99 -9.71 -12.01
CA THR A 221 -44.51 -10.65 -13.00
C THR A 221 -43.62 -10.76 -14.24
N CYS A 222 -43.61 -11.93 -14.87
CA CYS A 222 -42.86 -12.20 -16.08
C CYS A 222 -43.70 -13.03 -17.08
N THR A 223 -43.30 -13.05 -18.35
CA THR A 223 -43.84 -13.93 -19.39
C THR A 223 -42.74 -14.77 -20.07
N GLN A 224 -41.47 -14.36 -19.94
CA GLN A 224 -40.30 -15.06 -20.47
C GLN A 224 -39.08 -14.90 -19.54
N ASP A 225 -38.15 -15.87 -19.56
CA ASP A 225 -36.93 -15.88 -18.73
C ASP A 225 -36.05 -14.65 -18.92
N ALA A 226 -36.04 -14.05 -20.10
CA ALA A 226 -35.27 -12.84 -20.40
C ALA A 226 -35.63 -11.65 -19.47
N GLN A 227 -36.86 -11.63 -18.94
CA GLN A 227 -37.33 -10.59 -17.99
C GLN A 227 -36.83 -10.84 -16.56
N CYS A 228 -36.42 -12.08 -16.26
CA CYS A 228 -35.85 -12.49 -14.98
C CYS A 228 -34.31 -12.51 -15.01
N ASN A 229 -33.70 -12.52 -16.21
CA ASN A 229 -32.25 -12.46 -16.41
C ASN A 229 -31.69 -11.02 -16.34
N ILE A 230 -31.97 -10.35 -15.21
CA ILE A 230 -31.47 -9.02 -14.89
C ILE A 230 -30.76 -9.06 -13.54
N GLN A 231 -29.68 -8.29 -13.39
CA GLN A 231 -28.85 -8.22 -12.17
C GLN A 231 -29.62 -8.18 -10.83
N PRO A 232 -30.76 -7.47 -10.70
CA PRO A 232 -31.49 -7.35 -9.42
C PRO A 232 -32.36 -8.54 -9.04
N CYS A 233 -32.65 -9.46 -9.97
CA CYS A 233 -33.36 -10.70 -9.63
C CYS A 233 -32.46 -11.71 -8.90
N GLY A 234 -31.14 -11.45 -8.82
CA GLY A 234 -30.18 -12.31 -8.15
C GLY A 234 -30.22 -13.73 -8.73
N THR A 235 -30.63 -14.71 -7.93
CA THR A 235 -30.75 -16.12 -8.34
C THR A 235 -32.05 -16.44 -9.08
N LYS A 236 -33.01 -15.51 -9.16
CA LYS A 236 -34.34 -15.71 -9.77
C LYS A 236 -34.31 -15.46 -11.28
N THR A 237 -33.68 -16.35 -12.04
CA THR A 237 -33.44 -16.16 -13.49
C THR A 237 -34.49 -16.78 -14.41
N SER A 238 -35.50 -17.47 -13.87
CA SER A 238 -36.54 -18.15 -14.67
C SER A 238 -37.95 -17.62 -14.39
N CYS A 239 -38.76 -17.54 -15.44
CA CYS A 239 -40.16 -17.17 -15.34
C CYS A 239 -41.04 -18.40 -15.14
N VAL A 240 -41.55 -18.58 -13.92
CA VAL A 240 -42.38 -19.72 -13.55
C VAL A 240 -43.74 -19.22 -13.08
N ASN A 241 -44.82 -19.68 -13.75
CA ASN A 241 -46.20 -19.29 -13.47
C ASN A 241 -46.40 -17.77 -13.35
N GLY A 242 -45.72 -17.02 -14.22
CA GLY A 242 -45.82 -15.56 -14.24
C GLY A 242 -45.02 -14.84 -13.16
N THR A 243 -44.16 -15.52 -12.39
CA THR A 243 -43.29 -14.91 -11.37
C THR A 243 -41.83 -15.30 -11.58
N CYS A 244 -40.89 -14.37 -11.35
CA CYS A 244 -39.46 -14.70 -11.40
C CYS A 244 -39.09 -15.54 -10.19
N GLN A 245 -38.65 -16.77 -10.44
CA GLN A 245 -38.24 -17.74 -9.43
C GLN A 245 -36.81 -18.20 -9.72
N ALA A 246 -36.12 -18.68 -8.68
CA ALA A 246 -34.90 -19.44 -8.91
C ALA A 246 -35.27 -20.64 -9.80
N PRO A 247 -34.49 -20.96 -10.84
CA PRO A 247 -34.82 -22.01 -11.80
C PRO A 247 -35.20 -23.30 -11.07
N SER A 248 -36.50 -23.57 -10.95
CA SER A 248 -37.05 -24.74 -10.28
C SER A 248 -37.07 -25.91 -11.27
N SER A 249 -35.89 -26.24 -11.75
CA SER A 249 -35.50 -27.56 -12.23
C SER A 249 -34.04 -27.44 -12.63
N CYS A 250 -33.15 -27.74 -11.68
CA CYS A 250 -31.89 -28.38 -12.04
C CYS A 250 -32.22 -29.39 -13.15
N LYS A 251 -31.67 -29.20 -14.34
CA LYS A 251 -31.89 -30.13 -15.45
C LYS A 251 -31.28 -31.45 -14.98
N GLN A 252 -32.11 -32.29 -14.36
CA GLN A 252 -31.65 -33.50 -13.68
C GLN A 252 -30.89 -34.37 -14.66
N THR A 253 -31.18 -34.25 -15.96
CA THR A 253 -30.43 -34.86 -17.05
C THR A 253 -29.39 -33.93 -17.68
N CYS A 254 -28.19 -34.47 -17.86
CA CYS A 254 -27.03 -33.76 -18.40
C CYS A 254 -26.25 -34.64 -19.37
N SER A 255 -25.47 -34.02 -20.26
CA SER A 255 -24.52 -34.71 -21.15
C SER A 255 -23.06 -34.30 -20.89
N SER A 256 -22.85 -33.24 -20.11
CA SER A 256 -21.57 -32.73 -19.66
C SER A 256 -21.78 -31.88 -18.40
N ASN A 257 -20.71 -31.53 -17.70
CA ASN A 257 -20.77 -30.68 -16.48
C ASN A 257 -21.39 -29.30 -16.76
N VAL A 258 -21.24 -28.77 -17.99
CA VAL A 258 -21.88 -27.51 -18.42
C VAL A 258 -23.41 -27.59 -18.33
N GLY A 259 -23.99 -28.77 -18.57
CA GLY A 259 -25.43 -29.00 -18.45
C GLY A 259 -25.98 -28.90 -17.03
N CYS A 260 -25.11 -28.91 -16.01
CA CYS A 260 -25.48 -28.82 -14.60
C CYS A 260 -25.28 -27.43 -13.98
N LEU A 261 -24.80 -26.43 -14.75
CA LEU A 261 -24.60 -25.06 -14.25
C LEU A 261 -25.90 -24.44 -13.71
N GLY A 262 -27.06 -24.83 -14.25
CA GLY A 262 -28.38 -24.39 -13.77
C GLY A 262 -28.82 -25.01 -12.43
N CYS A 263 -28.07 -25.99 -11.91
CA CYS A 263 -28.30 -26.59 -10.58
C CYS A 263 -27.56 -25.83 -9.47
N GLY A 264 -26.72 -24.84 -9.83
CA GLY A 264 -25.83 -24.12 -8.93
C GLY A 264 -24.37 -24.51 -9.12
N VAL A 265 -23.46 -23.70 -8.54
CA VAL A 265 -22.02 -24.02 -8.52
C VAL A 265 -21.77 -25.34 -7.79
N GLY A 266 -21.01 -26.25 -8.40
CA GLY A 266 -20.62 -27.52 -7.79
C GLY A 266 -21.45 -28.75 -8.12
N TYR A 267 -22.31 -28.68 -9.14
CA TYR A 267 -22.95 -29.87 -9.71
C TYR A 267 -22.19 -30.38 -10.92
N LYS A 268 -21.96 -31.70 -10.97
CA LYS A 268 -21.34 -32.40 -12.11
C LYS A 268 -22.28 -33.40 -12.73
N CYS A 269 -22.01 -33.77 -13.97
CA CYS A 269 -22.76 -34.78 -14.68
C CYS A 269 -22.20 -36.17 -14.41
N VAL A 270 -22.95 -37.02 -13.72
CA VAL A 270 -22.61 -38.43 -13.49
C VAL A 270 -23.76 -39.31 -13.96
N ASN A 271 -23.48 -40.25 -14.86
CA ASN A 271 -24.50 -41.17 -15.41
C ASN A 271 -25.72 -40.44 -15.97
N ASN A 272 -25.48 -39.39 -16.77
CA ASN A 272 -26.49 -38.50 -17.31
C ASN A 272 -27.34 -37.79 -16.26
N ARG A 273 -26.92 -37.74 -14.99
CA ARG A 273 -27.62 -37.06 -13.92
C ARG A 273 -26.77 -35.98 -13.25
N CYS A 274 -27.35 -34.82 -12.99
CA CYS A 274 -26.67 -33.79 -12.20
C CYS A 274 -26.66 -34.21 -10.73
N VAL A 275 -25.46 -34.40 -10.19
CA VAL A 275 -25.23 -34.74 -8.78
C VAL A 275 -24.36 -33.67 -8.14
N PRO A 276 -24.53 -33.40 -6.83
CA PRO A 276 -23.65 -32.49 -6.13
C PRO A 276 -22.21 -33.02 -6.08
N CYS A 277 -21.27 -32.14 -5.74
CA CYS A 277 -19.88 -32.50 -5.60
C CYS A 277 -19.69 -33.64 -4.58
N SER A 278 -18.73 -34.50 -4.88
CA SER A 278 -18.30 -35.63 -4.05
C SER A 278 -16.82 -35.51 -3.64
N ALA A 279 -16.04 -34.74 -4.41
CA ALA A 279 -14.64 -34.44 -4.17
C ALA A 279 -14.33 -33.03 -4.67
N ASP A 280 -13.21 -32.44 -4.21
CA ASP A 280 -12.81 -31.08 -4.58
C ASP A 280 -12.55 -30.94 -6.09
N SER A 281 -12.15 -32.02 -6.77
CA SER A 281 -11.98 -32.07 -8.24
C SER A 281 -13.27 -31.84 -9.03
N ASP A 282 -14.43 -31.92 -8.36
CA ASP A 282 -15.73 -31.65 -8.96
C ASP A 282 -16.06 -30.15 -8.98
N CYS A 283 -15.26 -29.34 -8.27
CA CYS A 283 -15.43 -27.90 -8.16
C CYS A 283 -14.51 -27.15 -9.13
N LEU A 284 -14.82 -25.86 -9.35
CA LEU A 284 -13.95 -24.98 -10.15
C LEU A 284 -12.64 -24.67 -9.41
N VAL A 285 -11.69 -24.05 -10.10
CA VAL A 285 -10.43 -23.59 -9.47
C VAL A 285 -10.73 -22.72 -8.24
N SER A 286 -9.97 -22.92 -7.16
CA SER A 286 -10.13 -22.25 -5.87
C SER A 286 -11.46 -22.49 -5.15
N GLN A 287 -12.06 -23.67 -5.39
CA GLN A 287 -13.21 -24.17 -4.65
C GLN A 287 -12.93 -25.57 -4.08
N ILE A 288 -13.58 -25.88 -2.98
CA ILE A 288 -13.57 -27.21 -2.35
C ILE A 288 -14.99 -27.73 -2.20
N CYS A 289 -15.12 -29.05 -2.19
CA CYS A 289 -16.39 -29.69 -1.92
C CYS A 289 -16.59 -29.83 -0.40
N GLN A 290 -17.56 -29.10 0.13
CA GLN A 290 -17.91 -29.15 1.54
C GLN A 290 -19.42 -29.38 1.67
N ASN A 291 -19.80 -30.47 2.35
CA ASN A 291 -21.19 -30.86 2.54
C ASN A 291 -21.99 -30.88 1.22
N SER A 292 -21.44 -31.53 0.19
CA SER A 292 -22.06 -31.64 -1.14
C SER A 292 -22.31 -30.30 -1.85
N THR A 293 -21.60 -29.24 -1.44
CA THR A 293 -21.66 -27.91 -2.05
C THR A 293 -20.24 -27.45 -2.37
N CYS A 294 -20.02 -26.89 -3.57
CA CYS A 294 -18.74 -26.25 -3.87
C CYS A 294 -18.74 -24.83 -3.28
N VAL A 295 -17.81 -24.59 -2.37
CA VAL A 295 -17.60 -23.29 -1.72
C VAL A 295 -16.21 -22.77 -2.08
N ILE A 296 -16.03 -21.45 -2.12
CA ILE A 296 -14.70 -20.84 -2.28
C ILE A 296 -13.84 -21.27 -1.10
N GLY A 297 -12.68 -21.88 -1.38
CA GLY A 297 -11.83 -22.43 -0.33
C GLY A 297 -10.68 -23.26 -0.89
N CYS A 298 -9.96 -23.90 0.02
CA CYS A 298 -8.74 -24.65 -0.28
C CYS A 298 -8.55 -25.82 0.69
N ARG A 299 -7.74 -26.81 0.29
CA ARG A 299 -7.18 -27.84 1.19
C ARG A 299 -5.69 -27.65 1.40
N ARG A 300 -5.02 -27.10 0.39
CA ARG A 300 -3.58 -26.86 0.35
C ARG A 300 -3.32 -25.51 -0.30
N THR A 301 -2.17 -24.93 0.00
CA THR A 301 -1.75 -23.65 -0.57
C THR A 301 -1.71 -23.63 -2.09
N SER A 302 -1.49 -24.78 -2.74
CA SER A 302 -1.55 -24.92 -4.21
C SER A 302 -2.93 -24.64 -4.82
N ASP A 303 -3.98 -24.66 -4.01
CA ASP A 303 -5.36 -24.43 -4.46
C ASP A 303 -5.69 -22.93 -4.50
N CYS A 304 -4.81 -22.10 -3.91
CA CYS A 304 -4.94 -20.65 -3.84
C CYS A 304 -4.15 -19.95 -4.95
N LEU A 305 -4.53 -18.72 -5.25
CA LEU A 305 -3.81 -17.86 -6.19
C LEU A 305 -2.41 -17.51 -5.66
N SER A 306 -1.54 -17.00 -6.53
CA SER A 306 -0.20 -16.52 -6.15
C SER A 306 -0.28 -15.57 -4.95
N SER A 307 0.65 -15.71 -3.99
CA SER A 307 0.71 -14.92 -2.75
C SER A 307 -0.42 -15.16 -1.74
N GLN A 308 -1.14 -16.28 -1.86
CA GLN A 308 -2.10 -16.75 -0.87
C GLN A 308 -1.67 -18.08 -0.26
N ILE A 309 -2.16 -18.36 0.94
CA ILE A 309 -2.02 -19.63 1.65
C ILE A 309 -3.37 -20.16 2.08
N CYS A 310 -3.43 -21.47 2.26
CA CYS A 310 -4.62 -22.10 2.79
C CYS A 310 -4.60 -22.11 4.32
N VAL A 311 -5.47 -21.32 4.94
CA VAL A 311 -5.65 -21.27 6.39
C VAL A 311 -7.12 -21.56 6.69
N ASN A 312 -7.40 -22.58 7.50
CA ASN A 312 -8.76 -22.98 7.88
C ASN A 312 -9.73 -23.10 6.69
N ASN A 313 -9.28 -23.77 5.62
CA ASN A 313 -9.99 -23.95 4.35
C ASN A 313 -10.27 -22.67 3.55
N GLN A 314 -9.68 -21.54 3.92
CA GLN A 314 -9.81 -20.27 3.21
C GLN A 314 -8.46 -19.83 2.63
N CYS A 315 -8.49 -19.33 1.41
CA CYS A 315 -7.34 -18.68 0.81
C CYS A 315 -7.21 -17.26 1.37
N VAL A 316 -6.16 -17.03 2.15
CA VAL A 316 -5.83 -15.73 2.72
C VAL A 316 -4.48 -15.28 2.19
N LEU A 317 -4.27 -13.97 2.07
CA LEU A 317 -2.95 -13.43 1.72
C LEU A 317 -1.93 -13.85 2.78
N GLY A 318 -0.80 -14.39 2.33
CA GLY A 318 0.23 -14.89 3.25
C GLY A 318 1.24 -15.80 2.56
N CYS A 319 2.02 -16.50 3.38
CA CYS A 319 3.11 -17.36 2.94
C CYS A 319 3.30 -18.55 3.90
N ASN A 320 3.93 -19.59 3.40
CA ASN A 320 4.48 -20.71 4.17
C ASN A 320 6.01 -20.78 4.02
N THR A 321 6.55 -20.21 2.93
CA THR A 321 7.99 -20.17 2.64
C THR A 321 8.39 -18.80 2.10
N ASP A 322 9.66 -18.43 2.29
CA ASP A 322 10.20 -17.13 1.86
C ASP A 322 10.09 -16.91 0.34
N SER A 323 10.15 -18.00 -0.44
CA SER A 323 10.00 -17.97 -1.90
C SER A 323 8.63 -17.48 -2.40
N GLN A 324 7.64 -17.41 -1.51
CA GLN A 324 6.30 -16.90 -1.83
C GLN A 324 6.18 -15.39 -1.59
N CYS A 325 7.19 -14.77 -0.97
CA CYS A 325 7.24 -13.35 -0.69
C CYS A 325 8.05 -12.59 -1.75
N LEU A 326 7.88 -11.26 -1.79
CA LEU A 326 8.65 -10.42 -2.69
C LEU A 326 10.15 -10.44 -2.32
N PRO A 327 11.05 -10.07 -3.25
CA PRO A 327 12.46 -9.86 -2.90
C PRO A 327 12.58 -8.95 -1.66
N THR A 328 13.50 -9.25 -0.75
CA THR A 328 13.71 -8.60 0.58
C THR A 328 12.68 -8.92 1.68
N GLN A 329 11.70 -9.77 1.40
CA GLN A 329 10.74 -10.25 2.40
C GLN A 329 11.03 -11.71 2.77
N ILE A 330 10.69 -12.06 4.01
CA ILE A 330 10.68 -13.42 4.52
C ILE A 330 9.27 -13.78 4.96
N CYS A 331 9.02 -15.08 5.05
CA CYS A 331 7.81 -15.58 5.65
C CYS A 331 7.96 -15.70 7.17
N ASP A 332 7.28 -14.82 7.90
CA ASP A 332 7.22 -14.87 9.35
C ASP A 332 5.76 -14.94 9.81
N ASN A 333 5.43 -15.94 10.64
CA ASN A 333 4.09 -16.15 11.17
C ASN A 333 2.99 -16.06 10.10
N ASN A 334 3.20 -16.77 8.99
CA ASN A 334 2.31 -16.83 7.82
C ASN A 334 2.13 -15.52 7.04
N LYS A 335 2.94 -14.49 7.33
CA LYS A 335 2.91 -13.18 6.67
C LYS A 335 4.25 -12.88 6.02
N CYS A 336 4.19 -12.26 4.85
CA CYS A 336 5.38 -11.70 4.24
C CYS A 336 5.72 -10.39 4.93
N VAL A 337 6.87 -10.35 5.58
CA VAL A 337 7.41 -9.17 6.26
C VAL A 337 8.79 -8.86 5.74
N ILE A 338 9.19 -7.59 5.75
CA ILE A 338 10.57 -7.22 5.45
C ILE A 338 11.47 -7.84 6.53
N GLY A 339 12.47 -8.60 6.12
CA GLY A 339 13.32 -9.34 7.04
C GLY A 339 14.39 -10.15 6.32
N CYS A 340 15.08 -11.00 7.08
CA CYS A 340 16.25 -11.73 6.61
C CYS A 340 16.33 -13.13 7.23
N ARG A 341 17.09 -14.02 6.59
CA ARG A 341 17.52 -15.31 7.15
C ARG A 341 19.01 -15.35 7.43
N GLN A 342 19.77 -14.52 6.73
CA GLN A 342 21.22 -14.45 6.82
C GLN A 342 21.71 -13.02 6.57
N ASN A 343 22.94 -12.73 6.99
CA ASN A 343 23.51 -11.38 6.85
C ASN A 343 23.57 -10.90 5.39
N GLY A 344 23.73 -11.82 4.43
CA GLY A 344 23.76 -11.50 3.01
C GLY A 344 22.42 -11.01 2.44
N ASP A 345 21.33 -11.19 3.17
CA ASP A 345 20.01 -10.66 2.78
C ASP A 345 19.88 -9.17 3.16
N CYS A 346 20.76 -8.66 4.02
CA CYS A 346 20.74 -7.29 4.51
C CYS A 346 21.68 -6.40 3.70
N LEU A 347 21.28 -5.13 3.51
CA LEU A 347 22.04 -4.18 2.72
C LEU A 347 23.13 -3.48 3.55
N GLY A 348 24.30 -3.25 2.95
CA GLY A 348 25.36 -2.45 3.55
C GLY A 348 25.96 -3.06 4.83
N THR A 349 25.96 -2.30 5.92
CA THR A 349 26.52 -2.68 7.23
C THR A 349 25.51 -3.35 8.16
N GLN A 350 24.40 -3.83 7.60
CA GLN A 350 23.37 -4.50 8.38
C GLN A 350 23.68 -5.99 8.53
N ILE A 351 23.19 -6.57 9.63
CA ILE A 351 23.27 -8.00 9.91
C ILE A 351 21.88 -8.54 10.22
N CYS A 352 21.71 -9.84 10.03
CA CYS A 352 20.47 -10.50 10.34
C CYS A 352 20.45 -10.96 11.79
N VAL A 353 19.60 -10.32 12.59
CA VAL A 353 19.39 -10.67 13.99
C VAL A 353 17.90 -10.88 14.22
N ASN A 354 17.52 -12.07 14.70
CA ASN A 354 16.12 -12.43 14.96
C ASN A 354 15.20 -12.11 13.77
N ASN A 355 15.60 -12.52 12.57
CA ASN A 355 14.87 -12.30 11.31
C ASN A 355 14.76 -10.83 10.86
N GLN A 356 15.45 -9.90 11.51
CA GLN A 356 15.45 -8.47 11.17
C GLN A 356 16.85 -7.98 10.80
N CYS A 357 16.92 -7.13 9.78
CA CYS A 357 18.15 -6.44 9.44
C CYS A 357 18.35 -5.26 10.39
N ILE A 358 19.35 -5.35 11.26
CA ILE A 358 19.77 -4.27 12.15
C ILE A 358 21.16 -3.78 11.77
N ILE A 359 21.46 -2.51 12.03
CA ILE A 359 22.82 -1.99 11.89
C ILE A 359 23.69 -2.65 12.96
N GLY A 360 24.73 -3.38 12.55
CA GLY A 360 25.54 -4.15 13.47
C GLY A 360 26.69 -4.88 12.79
N CYS A 361 27.20 -5.91 13.45
CA CYS A 361 28.29 -6.73 12.94
C CYS A 361 28.17 -8.19 13.35
N ALA A 362 28.66 -9.06 12.50
CA ALA A 362 28.90 -10.48 12.76
C ALA A 362 30.41 -10.75 12.98
N SER A 363 31.29 -9.87 12.51
CA SER A 363 32.74 -9.96 12.70
C SER A 363 33.41 -8.60 12.77
N ASP A 364 34.60 -8.54 13.39
CA ASP A 364 35.39 -7.31 13.54
C ASP A 364 35.72 -6.65 12.17
N SER A 365 35.84 -7.45 11.11
CA SER A 365 36.12 -6.96 9.75
C SER A 365 35.00 -6.11 9.15
N GLN A 366 33.79 -6.16 9.73
CA GLN A 366 32.65 -5.36 9.32
C GLN A 366 32.58 -4.02 10.07
N CYS A 367 33.41 -3.85 11.10
CA CYS A 367 33.50 -2.60 11.84
C CYS A 367 34.56 -1.67 11.25
N ALA A 368 34.42 -0.37 11.51
CA ALA A 368 35.41 0.60 11.08
C ALA A 368 36.76 0.35 11.79
N SER A 369 37.82 1.01 11.31
CA SER A 369 39.11 1.01 12.03
C SER A 369 38.90 1.37 13.50
N ILE A 370 39.68 0.79 14.41
CA ILE A 370 39.61 0.91 15.89
C ILE A 370 38.32 0.39 16.56
N GLN A 371 37.47 -0.34 15.84
CA GLN A 371 36.30 -1.00 16.40
C GLN A 371 36.42 -2.53 16.30
N ILE A 372 35.74 -3.21 17.21
CA ILE A 372 35.56 -4.66 17.20
C ILE A 372 34.07 -4.97 17.26
N CYS A 373 33.72 -6.19 16.86
CA CYS A 373 32.38 -6.68 16.99
C CYS A 373 32.16 -7.34 18.36
N GLU A 374 31.32 -6.72 19.18
CA GLU A 374 30.96 -7.24 20.49
C GLU A 374 29.44 -7.18 20.66
N ASN A 375 28.82 -8.31 21.02
CA ASN A 375 27.37 -8.43 21.13
C ASN A 375 26.60 -7.91 19.91
N GLN A 376 27.09 -8.23 18.71
CA GLN A 376 26.51 -7.81 17.43
C GLN A 376 26.57 -6.30 17.12
N GLN A 377 27.33 -5.53 17.91
CA GLN A 377 27.53 -4.10 17.72
C GLN A 377 29.01 -3.78 17.54
N CYS A 378 29.28 -2.79 16.68
CA CYS A 378 30.63 -2.26 16.54
C CYS A 378 30.90 -1.30 17.71
N VAL A 379 31.81 -1.71 18.60
CA VAL A 379 32.25 -0.92 19.76
C VAL A 379 33.73 -0.59 19.62
N ILE A 380 34.16 0.54 20.19
CA ILE A 380 35.59 0.88 20.25
C ILE A 380 36.30 -0.17 21.10
N GLY A 381 37.30 -0.83 20.53
CA GLY A 381 37.99 -1.92 21.20
C GLY A 381 39.09 -2.52 20.35
N CYS A 382 39.63 -3.65 20.82
CA CYS A 382 40.77 -4.31 20.21
C CYS A 382 40.72 -5.83 20.45
N ARG A 383 41.45 -6.59 19.63
CA ARG A 383 41.81 -8.00 19.84
C ARG A 383 43.31 -8.17 20.08
N GLN A 384 44.12 -7.23 19.65
CA GLN A 384 45.58 -7.27 19.74
C GLN A 384 46.19 -5.88 19.92
N ASP A 385 47.38 -5.83 20.53
CA ASP A 385 48.06 -4.57 20.89
C ASP A 385 48.34 -3.66 19.70
N SER A 386 48.51 -4.21 18.49
CA SER A 386 48.74 -3.42 17.27
C SER A 386 47.51 -2.63 16.81
N GLN A 387 46.32 -2.93 17.33
CA GLN A 387 45.10 -2.17 17.07
C GLN A 387 44.94 -0.98 18.02
N CYS A 388 45.76 -0.91 19.07
CA CYS A 388 45.77 0.21 20.00
C CYS A 388 46.80 1.25 19.58
N GLY A 389 46.55 2.51 19.96
CA GLY A 389 47.49 3.60 19.71
C GLY A 389 48.79 3.42 20.49
N ASN A 390 49.76 4.30 20.23
CA ASN A 390 50.97 4.35 21.04
C ASN A 390 50.62 4.55 22.52
N THR A 391 51.39 3.93 23.40
CA THR A 391 51.22 3.88 24.87
C THR A 391 50.00 3.07 25.34
N GLN A 392 49.40 2.27 24.46
CA GLN A 392 48.27 1.42 24.80
C GLN A 392 48.52 -0.04 24.40
N ILE A 393 47.91 -0.95 25.15
CA ILE A 393 47.86 -2.38 24.87
C ILE A 393 46.42 -2.87 24.94
N CYS A 394 46.17 -4.00 24.30
CA CYS A 394 44.87 -4.61 24.33
C CYS A 394 44.73 -5.53 25.55
N GLU A 395 43.80 -5.18 26.44
CA GLU A 395 43.41 -6.00 27.57
C GLU A 395 41.88 -6.06 27.69
N ASN A 396 41.34 -7.27 27.78
CA ASN A 396 39.89 -7.52 27.90
C ASN A 396 39.08 -6.74 26.85
N ASN A 397 39.49 -6.86 25.59
CA ASN A 397 38.91 -6.17 24.43
C ASN A 397 39.00 -4.63 24.43
N LYS A 398 39.71 -4.03 25.39
CA LYS A 398 39.85 -2.56 25.51
C LYS A 398 41.30 -2.14 25.39
N CYS A 399 41.53 -1.02 24.71
CA CYS A 399 42.83 -0.37 24.72
C CYS A 399 43.04 0.33 26.06
N VAL A 400 43.92 -0.22 26.88
CA VAL A 400 44.32 0.33 28.18
C VAL A 400 45.72 0.89 28.08
N THR A 401 46.03 1.92 28.88
CA THR A 401 47.38 2.49 28.93
C THR A 401 48.38 1.45 29.42
N GLY A 402 49.47 1.25 28.67
CA GLY A 402 50.51 0.29 29.00
C GLY A 402 51.35 -0.12 27.79
N CYS A 403 52.27 -1.05 28.00
CA CYS A 403 53.11 -1.61 26.94
C CYS A 403 53.50 -3.06 27.26
N ARG A 404 53.77 -3.87 26.22
CA ARG A 404 54.42 -5.19 26.36
C ARG A 404 55.77 -5.23 25.64
N GLN A 405 55.96 -4.34 24.68
CA GLN A 405 57.15 -4.24 23.83
C GLN A 405 57.48 -2.77 23.59
N ASP A 406 58.75 -2.46 23.32
CA ASP A 406 59.20 -1.08 23.07
C ASP A 406 58.46 -0.41 21.90
N ARG A 407 58.00 -1.21 20.91
CA ARG A 407 57.19 -0.72 19.78
C ARG A 407 55.79 -0.25 20.16
N ASN A 408 55.30 -0.58 21.36
CA ASN A 408 54.03 -0.05 21.87
C ASN A 408 54.19 1.38 22.40
N CYS A 409 55.41 1.84 22.65
CA CYS A 409 55.69 3.16 23.18
C CYS A 409 55.95 4.17 22.05
N MET A 410 55.80 5.46 22.36
CA MET A 410 56.17 6.51 21.41
C MET A 410 57.68 6.52 21.17
N ASN A 411 58.11 7.12 20.06
CA ASN A 411 59.54 7.35 19.80
C ASN A 411 60.19 8.08 20.99
N GLY A 412 61.35 7.61 21.42
CA GLY A 412 62.06 8.10 22.60
C GLY A 412 61.63 7.46 23.93
N GLN A 413 60.80 6.42 23.89
CA GLN A 413 60.40 5.63 25.05
C GLN A 413 60.67 4.14 24.84
N ILE A 414 60.84 3.41 25.94
CA ILE A 414 60.95 1.95 25.99
C ILE A 414 59.92 1.39 26.96
N CYS A 415 59.57 0.13 26.78
CA CYS A 415 58.69 -0.57 27.67
C CYS A 415 59.47 -1.17 28.85
N GLU A 416 59.11 -0.74 30.05
CA GLU A 416 59.68 -1.22 31.30
C GLU A 416 58.57 -1.37 32.35
N ASN A 417 58.43 -2.57 32.94
CA ASN A 417 57.38 -2.90 33.91
C ASN A 417 55.96 -2.48 33.46
N SER A 418 55.65 -2.76 32.18
CA SER A 418 54.38 -2.42 31.54
C SER A 418 54.10 -0.92 31.36
N LEU A 419 55.08 -0.05 31.64
CA LEU A 419 55.00 1.40 31.48
C LEU A 419 55.98 1.89 30.41
N CYS A 420 55.54 2.85 29.60
CA CYS A 420 56.41 3.52 28.66
C CYS A 420 57.23 4.59 29.39
N VAL A 421 58.53 4.34 29.52
CA VAL A 421 59.48 5.25 30.19
C VAL A 421 60.43 5.87 29.15
N PRO A 422 60.91 7.11 29.33
CA PRO A 422 61.87 7.72 28.42
C PRO A 422 63.15 6.88 28.29
N GLY A 423 63.57 6.60 27.06
CA GLY A 423 64.78 5.81 26.78
C GLY A 423 64.77 5.17 25.40
N CYS A 424 65.84 4.44 25.07
CA CYS A 424 65.95 3.63 23.86
C CYS A 424 66.82 2.40 24.12
N ARG A 425 66.58 1.31 23.40
CA ARG A 425 67.48 0.13 23.35
C ARG A 425 68.09 -0.07 21.96
N LYS A 426 67.44 0.45 20.93
CA LYS A 426 67.79 0.34 19.51
C LYS A 426 67.51 1.67 18.80
N ASN A 427 68.19 1.93 17.69
CA ASN A 427 68.00 3.16 16.91
C ASN A 427 66.56 3.37 16.44
N ASN A 428 65.81 2.29 16.16
CA ASN A 428 64.41 2.37 15.76
C ASN A 428 63.43 2.69 16.90
N ASN A 429 63.90 2.78 18.16
CA ASN A 429 63.13 3.36 19.25
C ASN A 429 63.17 4.89 19.22
N CYS A 430 64.07 5.49 18.43
CA CYS A 430 64.24 6.94 18.34
C CYS A 430 63.51 7.50 17.12
N ALA A 431 63.21 8.79 17.16
CA ALA A 431 62.59 9.47 16.02
C ALA A 431 63.53 9.48 14.81
N ALA A 432 62.98 9.69 13.62
CA ALA A 432 63.77 9.77 12.39
C ALA A 432 64.90 10.82 12.53
N GLY A 433 66.13 10.41 12.23
CA GLY A 433 67.33 11.25 12.35
C GLY A 433 68.11 11.11 13.66
N GLN A 434 67.58 10.39 14.66
CA GLN A 434 68.26 10.14 15.93
C GLN A 434 68.83 8.73 16.02
N LYS A 435 69.87 8.54 16.83
CA LYS A 435 70.41 7.21 17.18
C LYS A 435 70.30 6.96 18.67
N CYS A 436 70.22 5.68 19.03
CA CYS A 436 70.25 5.29 20.42
C CYS A 436 71.68 5.24 20.92
N VAL A 437 72.06 6.21 21.76
CA VAL A 437 73.40 6.32 22.35
C VAL A 437 73.25 6.39 23.87
N ASN A 438 73.87 5.44 24.58
CA ASN A 438 73.79 5.34 26.04
C ASN A 438 72.35 5.40 26.58
N ASN A 439 71.45 4.61 25.97
CA ASN A 439 70.02 4.54 26.28
C ASN A 439 69.22 5.84 26.08
N LYS A 440 69.77 6.83 25.37
CA LYS A 440 69.10 8.09 25.03
C LYS A 440 69.12 8.32 23.53
N CYS A 441 68.02 8.85 23.00
CA CYS A 441 67.94 9.28 21.61
C CYS A 441 68.68 10.62 21.44
N GLN A 442 69.66 10.64 20.53
CA GLN A 442 70.52 11.80 20.24
C GLN A 442 70.55 12.08 18.75
#